data_AF-A0A6G3XX39-F1
#
_entry.id   AF-A0A6G3XX39-F1
#
_cell.length_a   1.000
_cell.length_b   1.000
_cell.length_c   1.000
_cell.angle_alpha   90.00
_cell.angle_beta   90.00
_cell.angle_gamma   90.00
#
_symmetry.space_group_name_H-M   'P 1'
#
loop_
_entity.id
_entity.type
_entity.pdbx_description
1 polymer ?
#
loop_
_entity_poly.entity_id
_entity_poly.type
_entity_poly.pdbx_seq_one_letter_code
_entity_poly.pdbx_strand_id
1 'polypeptide(L)'
;MRPHRAPAATRTAVFALATLTLLTGCGAAGGLKSAGEAPSAVEPKSLWPELPPASSAPYDYGEGETARIPGIRVSGGDVRRLDPVTVAQAGLKAKTDRDSGLDELPDETVRQIEACRTAPDDCPVLPPYYRDLTGDGRDELVLGIRMPDRQLAVRVYMPDEGRLTRIMSTYDAVISVELAGRDLIMRAPSVIQGYEYRTAWSWDDRQR
;
A
#
# COMPACT_ATOMS: atom_id res chain seq x y z
N MET A 1 -17.28 -80.85 44.42
CA MET A 1 -16.06 -80.41 43.71
C MET A 1 -16.49 -79.53 42.54
N ARG A 2 -16.14 -78.25 42.55
CA ARG A 2 -16.25 -77.35 41.39
C ARG A 2 -15.15 -76.29 41.47
N PRO A 3 -14.45 -75.99 40.37
CA PRO A 3 -13.22 -75.21 40.39
C PRO A 3 -13.48 -73.69 40.32
N HIS A 4 -12.56 -72.92 40.90
CA HIS A 4 -12.43 -71.48 40.67
C HIS A 4 -11.97 -71.20 39.24
N ARG A 5 -12.67 -70.30 38.54
CA ARG A 5 -12.14 -69.56 37.40
C ARG A 5 -12.29 -68.07 37.69
N ALA A 6 -11.17 -67.37 37.76
CA ALA A 6 -11.11 -65.92 37.67
C ALA A 6 -10.99 -65.50 36.19
N PRO A 7 -11.63 -64.39 35.79
CA PRO A 7 -11.11 -63.55 34.72
C PRO A 7 -10.93 -62.10 35.22
N ALA A 8 -9.75 -61.51 35.10
CA ALA A 8 -9.32 -60.80 33.88
C ALA A 8 -10.24 -59.61 33.53
N ALA A 9 -10.41 -58.66 34.44
CA ALA A 9 -11.24 -57.46 34.22
C ALA A 9 -10.49 -56.13 34.42
N THR A 10 -9.17 -56.14 34.62
CA THR A 10 -8.42 -54.94 35.06
C THR A 10 -7.55 -54.29 33.98
N ARG A 11 -7.43 -54.85 32.77
CA ARG A 11 -6.59 -54.27 31.69
C ARG A 11 -7.32 -53.36 30.70
N THR A 12 -8.65 -53.38 30.68
CA THR A 12 -9.47 -52.60 29.72
C THR A 12 -9.77 -51.17 30.19
N ALA A 13 -9.62 -50.87 31.48
CA ALA A 13 -9.98 -49.56 32.02
C ALA A 13 -8.94 -48.47 31.74
N VAL A 14 -7.65 -48.82 31.58
CA VAL A 14 -6.56 -47.83 31.44
C VAL A 14 -6.49 -47.24 30.03
N PHE A 15 -6.83 -48.02 28.99
CA PHE A 15 -6.81 -47.53 27.61
C PHE A 15 -7.97 -46.58 27.27
N ALA A 16 -9.10 -46.66 27.98
CA ALA A 16 -10.24 -45.79 27.75
C ALA A 16 -10.02 -44.36 28.29
N LEU A 17 -9.16 -44.17 29.30
CA LEU A 17 -8.88 -42.85 29.87
C LEU A 17 -7.86 -42.04 29.05
N ALA A 18 -6.99 -42.70 28.28
CA ALA A 18 -5.97 -42.03 27.46
C ALA A 18 -6.51 -41.49 26.12
N THR A 19 -7.62 -42.03 25.60
CA THR A 19 -8.24 -41.56 24.36
C THR A 19 -9.15 -40.34 24.54
N LEU A 20 -9.63 -40.08 25.76
CA LEU A 20 -10.47 -38.91 26.08
C LEU A 20 -9.68 -37.60 26.21
N THR A 21 -8.36 -37.65 26.47
CA THR A 21 -7.52 -36.43 26.55
C THR A 21 -7.03 -35.93 25.20
N LEU A 22 -7.15 -36.73 24.13
CA LEU A 22 -6.80 -36.33 22.75
C LEU A 22 -7.92 -35.56 22.04
N LEU A 23 -9.11 -35.44 22.65
CA LEU A 23 -10.28 -34.76 22.08
C LEU A 23 -10.45 -33.30 22.55
N THR A 24 -9.65 -32.83 23.51
CA THR A 24 -9.72 -31.42 23.99
C THR A 24 -8.81 -30.47 23.19
N GLY A 25 -8.25 -30.93 22.07
CA GLY A 25 -7.42 -30.14 21.15
C GLY A 25 -8.18 -29.33 20.10
N CYS A 26 -9.49 -29.09 20.25
CA CYS A 26 -10.17 -28.09 19.42
C CYS A 26 -9.74 -26.70 19.89
N GLY A 27 -8.89 -26.08 19.09
CA GLY A 27 -8.15 -24.87 19.43
C GLY A 27 -8.99 -23.79 20.10
N ALA A 28 -8.38 -23.15 21.09
CA ALA A 28 -8.73 -21.80 21.45
C ALA A 28 -8.44 -20.90 20.23
N ALA A 29 -9.32 -20.94 19.22
CA ALA A 29 -9.43 -19.87 18.25
C ALA A 29 -9.79 -18.65 19.09
N GLY A 30 -8.80 -17.78 19.32
CA GLY A 30 -9.01 -16.53 20.05
C GLY A 30 -10.29 -15.89 19.51
N GLY A 31 -11.21 -15.54 20.42
CA GLY A 31 -12.57 -15.13 20.04
C GLY A 31 -12.56 -14.05 18.96
N LEU A 32 -13.60 -14.05 18.12
CA LEU A 32 -13.78 -13.02 17.09
C LEU A 32 -13.70 -11.64 17.74
N LYS A 33 -12.65 -10.88 17.40
CA LYS A 33 -12.52 -9.50 17.82
C LYS A 33 -13.26 -8.63 16.81
N SER A 34 -14.15 -7.79 17.31
CA SER A 34 -14.72 -6.72 16.49
C SER A 34 -13.59 -5.83 15.97
N ALA A 35 -13.59 -5.54 14.67
CA ALA A 35 -12.72 -4.54 14.06
C ALA A 35 -13.27 -3.11 14.22
N GLY A 36 -14.34 -2.93 14.99
CA GLY A 36 -15.08 -1.68 15.11
C GLY A 36 -16.27 -1.58 14.15
N GLU A 37 -16.85 -0.40 14.08
CA GLU A 37 -17.97 -0.08 13.19
C GLU A 37 -17.49 0.01 11.74
N ALA A 38 -18.27 -0.55 10.80
CA ALA A 38 -17.97 -0.42 9.38
C ALA A 38 -18.28 1.02 8.91
N PRO A 39 -17.34 1.72 8.28
CA PRO A 39 -17.59 3.08 7.81
C PRO A 39 -18.67 3.10 6.71
N SER A 40 -19.39 4.22 6.64
CA SER A 40 -20.37 4.46 5.56
C SER A 40 -19.66 4.53 4.20
N ALA A 41 -20.29 3.98 3.15
CA ALA A 41 -19.74 4.02 1.80
C ALA A 41 -19.68 5.47 1.30
N VAL A 42 -18.51 5.89 0.82
CA VAL A 42 -18.27 7.18 0.18
C VAL A 42 -17.92 6.93 -1.28
N GLU A 43 -18.50 7.69 -2.19
CA GLU A 43 -18.15 7.61 -3.61
C GLU A 43 -16.63 7.87 -3.79
N PRO A 44 -15.91 7.03 -4.56
CA PRO A 44 -14.52 7.27 -4.84
C PRO A 44 -14.32 8.59 -5.58
N LYS A 45 -13.36 9.39 -5.12
CA LYS A 45 -12.95 10.62 -5.80
C LYS A 45 -11.85 10.30 -6.80
N SER A 46 -12.10 10.49 -8.10
CA SER A 46 -11.05 10.39 -9.12
C SER A 46 -9.96 11.46 -8.93
N LEU A 47 -8.71 11.03 -9.05
CA LEU A 47 -7.53 11.87 -9.11
C LEU A 47 -7.08 12.01 -10.56
N TRP A 48 -6.77 13.23 -10.97
CA TRP A 48 -6.34 13.55 -12.34
C TRP A 48 -7.28 13.00 -13.43
N PRO A 49 -8.59 13.34 -13.43
CA PRO A 49 -9.57 12.77 -14.34
C PRO A 49 -9.32 13.05 -15.82
N GLU A 50 -8.48 14.05 -16.13
CA GLU A 50 -8.12 14.47 -17.49
C GLU A 50 -6.89 13.73 -18.06
N LEU A 51 -6.38 12.69 -17.36
CA LEU A 51 -5.29 11.89 -17.89
C LEU A 51 -5.70 11.17 -19.18
N PRO A 52 -4.77 11.04 -20.16
CA PRO A 52 -5.06 10.29 -21.37
C PRO A 52 -5.37 8.83 -21.03
N PRO A 53 -6.13 8.12 -21.87
CA PRO A 53 -6.44 6.71 -21.64
C PRO A 53 -5.16 5.88 -21.48
N ALA A 54 -5.24 4.93 -20.55
CA ALA A 54 -4.22 3.92 -20.30
C ALA A 54 -3.62 3.36 -21.60
N SER A 55 -2.33 3.07 -21.57
CA SER A 55 -1.68 2.25 -22.59
C SER A 55 -1.92 0.76 -22.31
N SER A 56 -1.14 -0.14 -22.93
CA SER A 56 -1.17 -1.56 -22.59
C SER A 56 -0.58 -1.81 -21.21
N ALA A 57 -1.05 -2.87 -20.53
CA ALA A 57 -0.49 -3.33 -19.27
C ALA A 57 1.04 -3.44 -19.39
N PRO A 58 1.81 -2.79 -18.51
CA PRO A 58 3.25 -2.96 -18.53
C PRO A 58 3.57 -4.42 -18.14
N TYR A 59 4.67 -4.95 -18.67
CA TYR A 59 5.13 -6.27 -18.26
C TYR A 59 5.66 -6.28 -16.82
N ASP A 60 6.09 -5.10 -16.34
CA ASP A 60 6.60 -4.86 -15.01
C ASP A 60 5.79 -3.74 -14.34
N TYR A 61 5.22 -4.01 -13.18
CA TYR A 61 4.57 -3.02 -12.32
C TYR A 61 5.47 -2.80 -11.10
N GLY A 62 5.82 -1.54 -10.83
CA GLY A 62 6.70 -1.23 -9.72
C GLY A 62 5.93 -0.98 -8.44
N GLU A 63 6.38 -1.60 -7.36
CA GLU A 63 6.07 -1.23 -5.98
C GLU A 63 7.38 -0.86 -5.28
N GLY A 64 7.45 0.35 -4.75
CA GLY A 64 8.59 0.89 -4.04
C GLY A 64 8.28 1.09 -2.56
N GLU A 65 9.34 1.00 -1.76
CA GLU A 65 9.24 0.98 -0.31
C GLU A 65 9.16 2.39 0.32
N THR A 66 8.90 2.39 1.62
CA THR A 66 8.97 3.57 2.48
C THR A 66 10.36 4.20 2.40
N ALA A 67 10.42 5.53 2.23
CA ALA A 67 11.70 6.24 2.14
C ALA A 67 11.61 7.63 2.78
N ARG A 68 12.64 8.02 3.54
CA ARG A 68 12.76 9.40 4.04
C ARG A 68 13.13 10.32 2.89
N ILE A 69 12.40 11.42 2.74
CA ILE A 69 12.69 12.43 1.72
C ILE A 69 13.70 13.45 2.26
N PRO A 70 14.90 13.54 1.68
CA PRO A 70 15.95 14.41 2.19
C PRO A 70 15.61 15.90 1.95
N GLY A 71 16.00 16.76 2.89
CA GLY A 71 15.94 18.21 2.72
C GLY A 71 14.54 18.85 2.84
N ILE A 72 13.48 18.06 3.01
CA ILE A 72 12.12 18.57 3.21
C ILE A 72 11.81 18.70 4.70
N ARG A 73 11.39 19.89 5.13
CA ARG A 73 10.78 20.13 6.44
C ARG A 73 9.29 20.38 6.29
N VAL A 74 8.50 19.78 7.17
CA VAL A 74 7.05 19.94 7.21
C VAL A 74 6.66 20.64 8.51
N SER A 75 6.70 21.98 8.49
CA SER A 75 6.39 22.79 9.66
C SER A 75 4.93 22.62 10.09
N GLY A 76 4.72 22.20 11.34
CA GLY A 76 3.39 21.93 11.88
C GLY A 76 2.69 20.71 11.27
N GLY A 77 3.40 19.87 10.51
CA GLY A 77 2.82 18.71 9.83
C GLY A 77 1.94 19.04 8.63
N ASP A 78 1.92 20.29 8.16
CA ASP A 78 1.08 20.72 7.05
C ASP A 78 1.78 20.52 5.69
N VAL A 79 1.47 19.41 5.03
CA VAL A 79 2.00 19.08 3.69
C VAL A 79 1.43 19.97 2.57
N ARG A 80 0.33 20.71 2.80
CA ARG A 80 -0.28 21.58 1.79
C ARG A 80 0.57 22.80 1.46
N ARG A 81 1.53 23.11 2.34
CA ARG A 81 2.52 24.19 2.15
C ARG A 81 3.73 23.75 1.34
N LEU A 82 3.86 22.46 1.05
CA LEU A 82 4.98 21.94 0.27
C LEU A 82 4.76 22.22 -1.22
N ASP A 83 5.84 22.59 -1.89
CA ASP A 83 5.85 22.67 -3.34
C ASP A 83 6.01 21.25 -3.93
N PRO A 84 5.04 20.76 -4.72
CA PRO A 84 5.08 19.40 -5.27
C PRO A 84 6.31 19.14 -6.14
N VAL A 85 6.82 20.14 -6.86
CA VAL A 85 8.03 20.00 -7.68
C VAL A 85 9.26 19.82 -6.78
N THR A 86 9.36 20.59 -5.70
CA THR A 86 10.45 20.43 -4.72
C THR A 86 10.40 19.05 -4.06
N VAL A 87 9.21 18.53 -3.74
CA VAL A 87 9.04 17.17 -3.19
C VAL A 87 9.50 16.11 -4.20
N ALA A 88 9.08 16.21 -5.47
CA ALA A 88 9.50 15.28 -6.50
C ALA A 88 11.03 15.28 -6.70
N GLN A 89 11.64 16.46 -6.81
CA GLN A 89 13.10 16.61 -6.96
C GLN A 89 13.89 16.10 -5.75
N ALA A 90 13.39 16.31 -4.53
CA ALA A 90 13.98 15.73 -3.33
C ALA A 90 13.82 14.20 -3.28
N GLY A 91 12.70 13.68 -3.79
CA GLY A 91 12.41 12.26 -3.89
C GLY A 91 13.40 11.48 -4.75
N LEU A 92 13.95 12.09 -5.82
CA LEU A 92 15.00 11.49 -6.66
C LEU A 92 16.28 11.13 -5.88
N LYS A 93 16.46 11.72 -4.69
CA LYS A 93 17.62 11.51 -3.81
C LYS A 93 17.29 10.63 -2.60
N ALA A 94 16.03 10.21 -2.47
CA ALA A 94 15.60 9.35 -1.40
C ALA A 94 16.23 7.97 -1.57
N LYS A 95 16.60 7.35 -0.46
CA LYS A 95 17.10 5.97 -0.43
C LYS A 95 16.07 5.12 0.28
N THR A 96 15.76 3.98 -0.32
CA THR A 96 14.96 2.92 0.29
C THR A 96 15.89 2.01 1.11
N ASP A 97 15.34 1.34 2.13
CA ASP A 97 16.12 0.41 2.95
C ASP A 97 16.49 -0.87 2.19
N ARG A 98 15.73 -1.21 1.12
CA ARG A 98 16.10 -2.24 0.16
C ARG A 98 16.36 -1.63 -1.22
N ASP A 99 17.50 -2.00 -1.79
CA ASP A 99 17.78 -1.80 -3.21
C ASP A 99 16.99 -2.88 -3.97
N SER A 100 15.92 -2.48 -4.67
CA SER A 100 15.15 -3.40 -5.52
C SER A 100 15.91 -3.77 -6.80
N GLY A 101 17.04 -3.10 -7.09
CA GLY A 101 17.81 -3.26 -8.33
C GLY A 101 17.09 -2.73 -9.57
N LEU A 102 15.95 -2.06 -9.40
CA LEU A 102 15.17 -1.44 -10.47
C LEU A 102 15.12 0.07 -10.24
N ASP A 103 15.41 0.85 -11.28
CA ASP A 103 15.23 2.29 -11.25
C ASP A 103 13.75 2.61 -11.00
N GLU A 104 13.46 3.38 -9.95
CA GLU A 104 12.07 3.73 -9.59
C GLU A 104 11.37 4.58 -10.66
N LEU A 105 12.15 5.26 -11.50
CA LEU A 105 11.72 6.12 -12.60
C LEU A 105 12.73 6.03 -13.76
N PRO A 106 12.28 6.05 -15.02
CA PRO A 106 13.19 6.12 -16.17
C PRO A 106 14.04 7.39 -16.18
N ASP A 107 15.27 7.31 -16.70
CA ASP A 107 16.21 8.45 -16.83
C ASP A 107 15.60 9.70 -17.48
N GLU A 108 14.72 9.51 -18.47
CA GLU A 108 14.02 10.63 -19.11
C GLU A 108 13.12 11.38 -18.13
N THR A 109 12.31 10.64 -17.36
CA THR A 109 11.43 11.20 -16.33
C THR A 109 12.26 11.93 -15.26
N VAL A 110 13.39 11.36 -14.86
CA VAL A 110 14.32 12.00 -13.90
C VAL A 110 14.78 13.36 -14.43
N ARG A 111 15.28 13.44 -15.66
CA ARG A 111 15.71 14.71 -16.28
C ARG A 111 14.57 15.73 -16.37
N GLN A 112 13.36 15.30 -16.73
CA GLN A 112 12.20 16.17 -16.81
C GLN A 112 11.81 16.76 -15.43
N ILE A 113 11.86 15.94 -14.36
CA ILE A 113 11.62 16.41 -12.99
C ILE A 113 12.66 17.45 -12.56
N GLU A 114 13.94 17.22 -12.87
CA GLU A 114 15.02 18.18 -12.58
C GLU A 114 14.80 19.50 -13.33
N ALA A 115 14.32 19.44 -14.57
CA ALA A 115 14.07 20.60 -15.42
C ALA A 115 12.76 21.35 -15.13
N CYS A 116 11.85 20.84 -14.28
CA CYS A 116 10.53 21.45 -14.03
C CYS A 116 10.54 22.96 -13.72
N ARG A 117 11.62 23.49 -13.14
CA ARG A 117 11.76 24.93 -12.84
C ARG A 117 12.09 25.77 -14.06
N THR A 118 12.82 25.21 -15.01
CA THR A 118 13.28 25.89 -16.23
C THR A 118 12.41 25.56 -17.43
N ALA A 119 11.65 24.46 -17.38
CA ALA A 119 10.71 23.99 -18.40
C ALA A 119 9.40 23.54 -17.73
N PRO A 120 8.58 24.48 -17.21
CA PRO A 120 7.37 24.15 -16.46
C PRO A 120 6.31 23.45 -17.31
N ASP A 121 6.23 23.76 -18.61
CA ASP A 121 5.26 23.14 -19.53
C ASP A 121 5.56 21.65 -19.78
N ASP A 122 6.83 21.26 -19.67
CA ASP A 122 7.30 19.87 -19.83
C ASP A 122 7.36 19.12 -18.49
N CYS A 123 6.98 19.75 -17.38
CA CYS A 123 7.06 19.13 -16.07
C CYS A 123 6.08 17.93 -15.95
N PRO A 124 6.57 16.73 -15.59
CA PRO A 124 5.72 15.54 -15.52
C PRO A 124 4.94 15.48 -14.20
N VAL A 125 5.28 16.33 -13.23
CA VAL A 125 4.65 16.39 -11.90
C VAL A 125 3.25 17.00 -12.01
N LEU A 126 2.25 16.23 -11.60
CA LEU A 126 0.84 16.63 -11.66
C LEU A 126 0.44 17.45 -10.42
N PRO A 127 -0.69 18.20 -10.49
CA PRO A 127 -1.26 18.86 -9.33
C PRO A 127 -1.50 17.88 -8.16
N PRO A 128 -1.12 18.22 -6.93
CA PRO A 128 -1.21 17.31 -5.80
C PRO A 128 -2.64 17.16 -5.26
N TYR A 129 -2.90 16.05 -4.58
CA TYR A 129 -4.09 15.86 -3.76
C TYR A 129 -3.70 15.66 -2.30
N TYR A 130 -4.61 16.02 -1.39
CA TYR A 130 -4.38 15.98 0.05
C TYR A 130 -5.53 15.28 0.75
N ARG A 131 -5.21 14.31 1.61
CA ARG A 131 -6.18 13.50 2.34
C ARG A 131 -5.51 12.84 3.54
N ASP A 132 -6.21 12.80 4.68
CA ASP A 132 -5.87 11.92 5.80
C ASP A 132 -6.10 10.45 5.41
N LEU A 133 -5.02 9.76 5.03
CA LEU A 133 -4.96 8.36 4.64
C LEU A 133 -4.50 7.48 5.81
N THR A 134 -3.67 8.01 6.70
CA THR A 134 -3.18 7.30 7.88
C THR A 134 -4.22 7.23 9.00
N GLY A 135 -5.16 8.17 9.05
CA GLY A 135 -6.17 8.31 10.08
C GLY A 135 -5.69 9.06 11.33
N ASP A 136 -4.57 9.77 11.26
CA ASP A 136 -3.99 10.51 12.39
C ASP A 136 -4.53 11.95 12.50
N GLY A 137 -5.45 12.34 11.61
CA GLY A 137 -6.06 13.67 11.55
C GLY A 137 -5.24 14.70 10.76
N ARG A 138 -4.11 14.31 10.15
CA ARG A 138 -3.31 15.16 9.26
C ARG A 138 -3.40 14.62 7.83
N ASP A 139 -3.36 15.52 6.87
CA ASP A 139 -3.37 15.12 5.47
C ASP A 139 -2.00 14.55 5.06
N GLU A 140 -2.03 13.45 4.32
CA GLU A 140 -0.95 13.02 3.44
C GLU A 140 -1.01 13.76 2.10
N LEU A 141 0.14 13.83 1.42
CA LEU A 141 0.28 14.35 0.06
C LEU A 141 0.30 13.17 -0.93
N VAL A 142 -0.65 13.16 -1.88
CA VAL A 142 -0.68 12.26 -3.02
C VAL A 142 -0.17 12.98 -4.26
N LEU A 143 0.86 12.43 -4.90
CA LEU A 143 1.53 13.04 -6.05
C LEU A 143 1.59 12.06 -7.23
N GLY A 144 1.26 12.57 -8.42
CA GLY A 144 1.34 11.84 -9.68
C GLY A 144 2.49 12.38 -10.52
N ILE A 145 3.21 11.49 -11.19
CA ILE A 145 4.32 11.82 -12.09
C ILE A 145 4.08 11.06 -13.41
N ARG A 146 3.86 11.81 -14.49
CA ARG A 146 3.73 11.22 -15.84
C ARG A 146 5.03 10.56 -16.25
N MET A 147 4.92 9.41 -16.90
CA MET A 147 6.04 8.65 -17.44
C MET A 147 5.82 8.34 -18.93
N PRO A 148 6.87 7.88 -19.64
CA PRO A 148 6.74 7.32 -20.99
C PRO A 148 5.64 6.24 -21.08
N ASP A 149 5.19 5.99 -22.30
CA ASP A 149 4.15 5.00 -22.61
C ASP A 149 2.84 5.21 -21.83
N ARG A 150 2.51 6.48 -21.50
CA ARG A 150 1.30 6.86 -20.74
C ARG A 150 1.19 6.19 -19.37
N GLN A 151 2.31 5.81 -18.78
CA GLN A 151 2.34 5.33 -17.41
C GLN A 151 2.29 6.50 -16.43
N LEU A 152 1.86 6.21 -15.21
CA LEU A 152 1.79 7.15 -14.10
C LEU A 152 2.44 6.53 -12.88
N ALA A 153 3.46 7.20 -12.34
CA ALA A 153 3.95 6.93 -11.00
C ALA A 153 3.09 7.68 -9.98
N VAL A 154 2.56 6.97 -9.00
CA VAL A 154 1.78 7.51 -7.89
C VAL A 154 2.56 7.33 -6.59
N ARG A 155 2.77 8.43 -5.88
CA ARG A 155 3.50 8.47 -4.61
C ARG A 155 2.63 9.06 -3.51
N VAL A 156 2.73 8.55 -2.28
CA VAL A 156 2.09 9.11 -1.08
C VAL A 156 3.16 9.50 -0.08
N TYR A 157 3.03 10.71 0.47
CA TYR A 157 3.96 11.27 1.44
C TYR A 157 3.26 11.65 2.75
N MET A 158 3.78 11.11 3.84
CA MET A 158 3.35 11.35 5.21
C MET A 158 4.27 12.35 5.91
N PRO A 159 3.72 13.38 6.59
CA PRO A 159 4.49 14.19 7.51
C PRO A 159 4.82 13.38 8.77
N ASP A 160 6.09 13.33 9.13
CA ASP A 160 6.55 12.57 10.29
C ASP A 160 7.70 13.29 10.99
N GLU A 161 7.52 13.62 12.27
CA GLU A 161 8.47 14.36 13.11
C GLU A 161 9.08 15.61 12.44
N GLY A 162 8.24 16.37 11.72
CA GLY A 162 8.66 17.60 11.03
C GLY A 162 9.48 17.35 9.75
N ARG A 163 9.59 16.09 9.31
CA ARG A 163 10.21 15.65 8.06
C ARG A 163 9.13 15.07 7.13
N LEU A 164 9.49 14.73 5.88
CA LEU A 164 8.60 14.06 4.93
C LEU A 164 9.03 12.61 4.63
N THR A 165 8.13 11.63 4.77
CA THR A 165 8.35 10.21 4.47
C THR A 165 7.47 9.82 3.31
N ARG A 166 8.01 9.21 2.26
CA ARG A 166 7.18 8.51 1.27
C ARG A 166 6.76 7.18 1.85
N ILE A 167 5.47 6.89 1.89
CA ILE A 167 4.87 5.67 2.45
C ILE A 167 4.20 4.78 1.39
N MET A 168 4.04 5.29 0.18
CA MET A 168 3.61 4.52 -0.99
C MET A 168 4.39 4.98 -2.21
N SER A 169 4.83 4.03 -3.01
CA SER A 169 5.49 4.28 -4.28
C SER A 169 5.04 3.20 -5.25
N THR A 170 4.27 3.54 -6.28
CA THR A 170 3.91 2.57 -7.32
C THR A 170 3.78 3.24 -8.68
N TYR A 171 3.84 2.48 -9.76
CA TYR A 171 3.55 2.99 -11.10
C TYR A 171 2.80 1.98 -11.96
N ASP A 172 1.98 2.48 -12.88
CA ASP A 172 1.23 1.65 -13.81
C ASP A 172 0.71 2.43 -15.04
N ALA A 173 0.23 1.71 -16.06
CA ALA A 173 -0.60 2.25 -17.14
C ALA A 173 -2.04 2.47 -16.64
N VAL A 174 -2.25 3.47 -15.79
CA VAL A 174 -3.53 3.66 -15.10
C VAL A 174 -4.69 4.04 -16.04
N ILE A 175 -5.83 3.37 -15.84
CA ILE A 175 -7.15 3.80 -16.32
C ILE A 175 -7.69 4.91 -15.41
N SER A 176 -7.57 4.71 -14.10
CA SER A 176 -7.93 5.73 -13.10
C SER A 176 -7.13 5.54 -11.82
N VAL A 177 -6.99 6.64 -11.09
CA VAL A 177 -6.55 6.65 -9.69
C VAL A 177 -7.69 7.27 -8.88
N GLU A 178 -8.10 6.63 -7.80
CA GLU A 178 -9.27 7.01 -7.03
C GLU A 178 -8.95 7.00 -5.53
N LEU A 179 -9.57 7.92 -4.78
CA LEU A 179 -9.56 7.91 -3.31
C LEU A 179 -10.92 7.46 -2.79
N ALA A 180 -10.96 6.34 -2.08
CA ALA A 180 -12.15 5.82 -1.44
C ALA A 180 -11.90 5.71 0.08
N GLY A 181 -12.49 6.61 0.87
CA GLY A 181 -12.20 6.66 2.31
C GLY A 181 -10.75 7.04 2.60
N ARG A 182 -9.97 6.06 3.05
CA ARG A 182 -8.52 6.13 3.32
C ARG A 182 -7.68 5.31 2.32
N ASP A 183 -8.34 4.69 1.36
CA ASP A 183 -7.70 3.80 0.40
C ASP A 183 -7.41 4.55 -0.89
N LEU A 184 -6.26 4.27 -1.48
CA LEU A 184 -5.90 4.71 -2.83
C LEU A 184 -6.06 3.53 -3.78
N ILE A 185 -6.92 3.68 -4.77
CA ILE A 185 -7.28 2.63 -5.71
C ILE A 185 -6.71 2.99 -7.08
N MET A 186 -5.90 2.10 -7.65
CA MET A 186 -5.43 2.19 -9.03
C MET A 186 -6.13 1.13 -9.87
N ARG A 187 -6.71 1.56 -10.99
CA ARG A 187 -7.29 0.67 -12.01
C ARG A 187 -6.36 0.68 -13.21
N ALA A 188 -6.02 -0.49 -13.73
CA ALA A 188 -5.13 -0.63 -14.86
C ALA A 188 -5.58 -1.79 -15.77
N PRO A 189 -5.27 -1.76 -17.07
CA PRO A 189 -5.57 -2.86 -17.96
C PRO A 189 -4.73 -4.08 -17.57
N SER A 190 -5.29 -5.27 -17.75
CA SER A 190 -4.56 -6.52 -17.58
C SER A 190 -3.84 -6.91 -18.88
N VAL A 191 -2.81 -7.74 -18.76
CA VAL A 191 -2.22 -8.47 -19.91
C VAL A 191 -3.23 -9.41 -20.58
N ILE A 192 -4.30 -9.79 -19.88
CA ILE A 192 -5.42 -10.53 -20.45
C ILE A 192 -6.36 -9.54 -21.15
N GLN A 193 -6.52 -9.70 -22.46
CA GLN A 193 -7.34 -8.82 -23.28
C GLN A 193 -8.77 -8.71 -22.74
N GLY A 194 -9.25 -7.48 -22.57
CA GLY A 194 -10.60 -7.19 -22.09
C GLY A 194 -10.76 -7.23 -20.57
N TYR A 195 -9.68 -7.47 -19.81
CA TYR A 195 -9.70 -7.44 -18.35
C TYR A 195 -8.99 -6.20 -17.81
N GLU A 196 -9.43 -5.75 -16.63
CA GLU A 196 -8.74 -4.78 -15.79
C GLU A 196 -8.42 -5.43 -14.44
N TYR A 197 -7.38 -4.96 -13.77
CA TYR A 197 -7.19 -5.19 -12.34
C TYR A 197 -7.34 -3.89 -11.56
N ARG A 198 -7.61 -4.04 -10.27
CA ARG A 198 -7.74 -2.94 -9.32
C ARG A 198 -6.86 -3.24 -8.12
N THR A 199 -5.93 -2.36 -7.84
CA THR A 199 -5.08 -2.42 -6.65
C THR A 199 -5.58 -1.38 -5.67
N ALA A 200 -5.98 -1.82 -4.48
CA ALA A 200 -6.35 -0.94 -3.38
C ALA A 200 -5.20 -0.94 -2.36
N TRP A 201 -4.64 0.23 -2.10
CA TRP A 201 -3.61 0.44 -1.09
C TRP A 201 -4.21 1.15 0.12
N SER A 202 -3.90 0.63 1.31
CA SER A 202 -4.27 1.20 2.61
C SER A 202 -3.03 1.23 3.49
N TRP A 203 -2.93 2.26 4.33
CA TRP A 203 -1.85 2.37 5.30
C TRP A 203 -2.04 1.42 6.51
N ASP A 204 -0.96 0.77 6.95
CA ASP A 204 -0.89 0.01 8.21
C ASP A 204 0.21 0.60 9.09
N ASP A 205 -0.17 1.16 10.25
CA ASP A 205 0.77 1.80 11.20
C ASP A 205 1.89 0.87 11.70
N ARG A 206 1.75 -0.46 11.56
CA ARG A 206 2.81 -1.41 11.90
C ARG A 206 4.01 -1.35 10.94
N GLN A 207 3.91 -0.61 9.83
CA GLN A 207 4.98 -0.41 8.85
C GLN A 207 5.92 0.76 9.18
N ARG A 208 5.67 1.49 10.28
CA ARG A 208 6.57 2.55 10.78
C ARG A 208 7.89 2.01 11.32
#